data_AF-A0A2N2ET86-F1
#
_entry.id   AF-A0A2N2ET86-F1
#
_cell.length_a   1.000
_cell.length_b   1.000
_cell.length_c   1.000
_cell.angle_alpha   90.00
_cell.angle_beta   90.00
_cell.angle_gamma   90.00
#
_symmetry.space_group_name_H-M   'P 1'
#
loop_
_entity.id
_entity.type
_entity.pdbx_description
1 polymer ?
#
loop_
_entity_poly.entity_id
_entity_poly.type
_entity_poly.pdbx_seq_one_letter_code
_entity_poly.pdbx_strand_id
1 'polypeptide(L)'
;MTNKNLLEKVRDLGFAVLAPEEAPNANKVLAEVILSREIRLLEGFPVMLFNAAAKGLFNYVRVSKMLRKNEDRALLKDLALLSMALYKRLKIKCPWPGKADVSRTKKDLNRLNSFYKGFKDKRDFVTAGTYRLNPERIEEIFNNYLSESDSKAVDSRQKYERLSLEYAQSQIFSPKQKELFAKKLNGEKLSKTEREYFSRVVKKKITALANPELHQMARKVLKY
;
A
#
# COMPACT_ATOMS: atom_id res chain seq x y z
N MET A 1 9.39 32.25 -10.41
CA MET A 1 8.22 31.35 -10.53
C MET A 1 8.66 29.96 -10.11
N THR A 2 8.08 29.41 -9.05
CA THR A 2 8.53 28.15 -8.44
C THR A 2 7.98 26.95 -9.20
N ASN A 3 8.82 25.94 -9.44
CA ASN A 3 8.47 24.67 -10.11
C ASN A 3 7.21 23.99 -9.55
N LYS A 4 6.89 24.20 -8.26
CA LYS A 4 5.68 23.67 -7.61
C LYS A 4 4.38 24.10 -8.31
N ASN A 5 4.28 25.35 -8.74
CA ASN A 5 3.06 25.91 -9.34
C ASN A 5 2.83 25.37 -10.78
N LEU A 6 3.91 25.09 -11.51
CA LEU A 6 3.81 24.45 -12.81
C LEU A 6 3.36 23.00 -12.66
N LEU A 7 3.98 22.24 -11.76
CA LEU A 7 3.67 20.82 -11.51
C LEU A 7 2.20 20.59 -11.10
N GLU A 8 1.63 21.46 -10.27
CA GLU A 8 0.22 21.41 -9.92
C GLU A 8 -0.69 21.61 -11.15
N LYS A 9 -0.39 22.64 -11.97
CA LYS A 9 -1.16 22.93 -13.19
C LYS A 9 -1.09 21.82 -14.23
N VAL A 10 0.06 21.15 -14.40
CA VAL A 10 0.15 20.03 -15.36
C VAL A 10 -0.56 18.78 -14.84
N ARG A 11 -0.59 18.58 -13.51
CA ARG A 11 -1.34 17.49 -12.87
C ARG A 11 -2.85 17.64 -13.09
N ASP A 12 -3.38 18.86 -12.94
CA ASP A 12 -4.79 19.17 -13.15
C ASP A 12 -5.22 18.98 -14.62
N LEU A 13 -4.26 19.03 -15.55
CA LEU A 13 -4.46 18.74 -16.98
C LEU A 13 -4.19 17.27 -17.36
N GLY A 14 -4.09 16.37 -16.38
CA GLY A 14 -3.97 14.92 -16.60
C GLY A 14 -2.55 14.42 -16.88
N PHE A 15 -1.54 15.28 -16.78
CA PHE A 15 -0.14 14.86 -16.87
C PHE A 15 0.37 14.46 -15.48
N ALA A 16 0.34 13.16 -15.18
CA ALA A 16 0.87 12.60 -13.94
C ALA A 16 2.41 12.64 -13.95
N VAL A 17 2.98 13.79 -13.61
CA VAL A 17 4.42 13.88 -13.32
C VAL A 17 4.66 13.06 -12.05
N LEU A 18 5.60 12.10 -12.11
CA LEU A 18 6.17 11.42 -10.95
C LEU A 18 6.99 12.43 -10.13
N ALA A 19 6.35 13.46 -9.57
CA ALA A 19 6.95 14.25 -8.52
C ALA A 19 7.08 13.32 -7.30
N PRO A 20 8.20 13.33 -6.58
CA PRO A 20 8.20 12.80 -5.23
C PRO A 20 7.23 13.68 -4.45
N GLU A 21 5.97 13.25 -4.30
CA GLU A 21 5.12 13.76 -3.24
C GLU A 21 5.97 13.65 -1.98
N GLU A 22 6.25 14.77 -1.31
CA GLU A 22 6.82 14.75 0.03
C GLU A 22 5.92 13.83 0.84
N ALA A 23 6.35 12.58 1.03
CA ALA A 23 5.48 11.54 1.56
C ALA A 23 4.90 12.09 2.87
N PRO A 24 3.57 12.21 3.00
CA PRO A 24 2.97 12.80 4.19
C PRO A 24 3.59 12.13 5.40
N ASN A 25 4.16 12.93 6.31
CA ASN A 25 4.81 12.39 7.50
C ASN A 25 3.73 11.68 8.32
N ALA A 26 3.61 10.36 8.14
CA ALA A 26 2.50 9.57 8.66
C ALA A 26 2.37 9.72 10.19
N ASN A 27 3.50 9.94 10.88
CA ASN A 27 3.50 10.17 12.31
C ASN A 27 2.83 11.50 12.68
N LYS A 28 3.08 12.56 11.90
CA LYS A 28 2.45 13.88 12.10
C LYS A 28 0.95 13.80 11.83
N VAL A 29 0.54 13.16 10.73
CA VAL A 29 -0.87 13.00 10.37
C VAL A 29 -1.62 12.21 11.45
N LEU A 30 -1.06 11.09 11.91
CA LEU A 30 -1.68 10.29 12.98
C LEU A 30 -1.77 11.07 14.31
N ALA A 31 -0.80 11.92 14.61
CA ALA A 31 -0.88 12.82 15.77
C ALA A 31 -1.99 13.87 15.59
N GLU A 32 -2.11 14.48 14.41
CA GLU A 32 -3.16 15.46 14.09
C GLU A 32 -4.56 14.86 14.15
N VAL A 33 -4.75 13.62 13.71
CA VAL A 33 -6.01 12.87 13.88
C VAL A 33 -6.40 12.72 15.34
N ILE A 34 -5.42 12.43 16.21
CA ILE A 34 -5.68 12.33 17.66
C ILE A 34 -6.02 13.70 18.24
N LEU A 35 -5.36 14.77 17.78
CA LEU A 35 -5.58 16.13 18.26
C LEU A 35 -6.90 16.72 17.76
N SER A 36 -7.40 16.31 16.58
CA SER A 36 -8.63 16.84 16.00
C SER A 36 -9.88 16.44 16.78
N ARG A 37 -9.81 15.33 17.55
CA ARG A 37 -10.95 14.73 18.27
C ARG A 37 -12.15 14.36 17.40
N GLU A 38 -11.97 14.36 16.08
CA GLU A 38 -13.07 14.10 15.17
C GLU A 38 -13.41 12.60 15.17
N ILE A 39 -14.61 12.25 15.62
CA ILE A 39 -15.03 10.85 15.82
C ILE A 39 -14.81 10.01 14.56
N ARG A 40 -15.13 10.54 13.37
CA ARG A 40 -14.97 9.81 12.10
C ARG A 40 -13.50 9.48 11.81
N LEU A 41 -12.58 10.40 12.10
CA LEU A 41 -11.15 10.17 11.94
C LEU A 41 -10.61 9.20 13.00
N LEU A 42 -11.13 9.24 14.23
CA LEU A 42 -10.79 8.26 15.28
C LEU A 42 -11.27 6.85 14.91
N GLU A 43 -12.46 6.71 14.34
CA GLU A 43 -12.99 5.43 13.84
C GLU A 43 -12.26 4.94 12.58
N GLY A 44 -11.78 5.86 11.74
CA GLY A 44 -10.91 5.55 10.59
C GLY A 44 -9.45 5.29 10.95
N PHE A 45 -9.05 5.52 12.22
CA PHE A 45 -7.67 5.35 12.68
C PHE A 45 -7.07 3.97 12.38
N PRO A 46 -7.79 2.84 12.52
CA PRO A 46 -7.23 1.53 12.20
C PRO A 46 -6.79 1.39 10.73
N VAL A 47 -7.46 2.05 9.78
CA VAL A 47 -7.06 2.04 8.37
C VAL A 47 -5.78 2.85 8.17
N MET A 48 -5.73 4.05 8.74
CA MET A 48 -4.56 4.93 8.64
C MET A 48 -3.32 4.29 9.27
N LEU A 49 -3.48 3.68 10.45
CA LEU A 49 -2.42 2.95 11.13
C LEU A 49 -1.93 1.76 10.31
N PHE A 50 -2.86 0.97 9.74
CA PHE A 50 -2.53 -0.20 8.92
C PHE A 50 -1.63 0.22 7.75
N ASN A 51 -2.02 1.27 7.03
CA ASN A 51 -1.30 1.78 5.88
C ASN A 51 0.07 2.37 6.23
N ALA A 52 0.12 3.20 7.26
CA ALA A 52 1.37 3.81 7.71
C ALA A 52 2.37 2.74 8.18
N ALA A 53 1.90 1.72 8.90
CA ALA A 53 2.72 0.62 9.37
C ALA A 53 3.17 -0.30 8.22
N ALA A 54 2.27 -0.67 7.30
CA ALA A 54 2.60 -1.52 6.16
C ALA A 54 3.67 -0.89 5.23
N LYS A 55 3.69 0.44 5.13
CA LYS A 55 4.70 1.21 4.39
C LYS A 55 5.98 1.49 5.19
N GLY A 56 6.08 1.04 6.44
CA GLY A 56 7.23 1.33 7.31
C GLY A 56 7.35 2.80 7.75
N LEU A 57 6.29 3.60 7.59
CA LEU A 57 6.28 5.04 7.88
C LEU A 57 5.84 5.37 9.32
N PHE A 58 5.27 4.39 10.02
CA PHE A 58 4.75 4.57 11.39
C PHE A 58 5.79 4.26 12.47
N ASN A 59 5.89 5.14 13.46
CA ASN A 59 6.65 4.96 14.69
C ASN A 59 5.86 5.49 15.89
N TYR A 60 5.38 4.58 16.74
CA TYR A 60 4.55 4.91 17.90
C TYR A 60 5.21 5.89 18.87
N VAL A 61 6.52 5.73 19.14
CA VAL A 61 7.26 6.61 20.04
C VAL A 61 7.32 8.03 19.49
N ARG A 62 7.51 8.20 18.17
CA ARG A 62 7.50 9.52 17.52
C ARG A 62 6.13 10.19 17.60
N VAL A 63 5.05 9.46 17.33
CA VAL A 63 3.67 10.00 17.48
C VAL A 63 3.41 10.39 18.94
N SER A 64 3.75 9.54 19.90
CA SER A 64 3.58 9.80 21.33
C SER A 64 4.33 11.06 21.80
N LYS A 65 5.53 11.32 21.27
CA LYS A 65 6.31 12.54 21.56
C LYS A 65 5.66 13.81 21.00
N MET A 66 4.92 13.73 19.91
CA MET A 66 4.17 14.87 19.34
C MET A 66 2.94 15.24 20.19
N LEU A 67 2.44 14.30 20.99
CA LEU A 67 1.31 14.49 21.87
C LEU A 67 1.77 15.00 23.24
N ARG A 68 1.33 16.21 23.60
CA ARG A 68 1.77 16.87 24.85
C ARG A 68 0.95 16.43 26.06
N LYS A 69 -0.37 16.24 25.91
CA LYS A 69 -1.25 15.89 27.03
C LYS A 69 -1.26 14.39 27.28
N ASN A 70 -1.39 14.00 28.54
CA ASN A 70 -1.48 12.59 28.91
C ASN A 70 -2.75 11.92 28.34
N GLU A 71 -3.85 12.66 28.23
CA GLU A 71 -5.09 12.21 27.59
C GLU A 71 -4.88 11.85 26.11
N ASP A 72 -4.11 12.66 25.37
CA ASP A 72 -3.79 12.40 23.96
C ASP A 72 -3.01 11.09 23.81
N ARG A 73 -2.02 10.87 24.68
CA ARG A 73 -1.21 9.65 24.68
C ARG A 73 -2.04 8.44 25.11
N ALA A 74 -2.99 8.61 26.03
CA ALA A 74 -3.92 7.56 26.41
C ALA A 74 -4.85 7.20 25.24
N LEU A 75 -5.34 8.21 24.50
CA LEU A 75 -6.16 8.01 23.31
C LEU A 75 -5.37 7.29 22.20
N LEU A 76 -4.14 7.72 21.92
CA LEU A 76 -3.22 7.03 21.00
C LEU A 76 -3.08 5.54 21.37
N LYS A 77 -2.87 5.27 22.66
CA LYS A 77 -2.68 3.90 23.16
C LYS A 77 -3.95 3.07 22.98
N ASP A 78 -5.10 3.61 23.36
CA ASP A 78 -6.39 2.93 23.19
C ASP A 78 -6.69 2.65 21.71
N LEU A 79 -6.48 3.62 20.82
CA LEU A 79 -6.67 3.44 19.37
C LEU A 79 -5.72 2.41 18.76
N ALA A 80 -4.46 2.38 19.20
CA ALA A 80 -3.51 1.36 18.79
C ALA A 80 -3.94 -0.05 19.24
N LEU A 81 -4.36 -0.21 20.50
CA LEU A 81 -4.87 -1.48 21.02
C LEU A 81 -6.17 -1.91 20.32
N LEU A 82 -7.08 -0.97 20.06
CA LEU A 82 -8.32 -1.20 19.32
C LEU A 82 -8.02 -1.67 17.90
N SER A 83 -7.08 -1.02 17.21
CA SER A 83 -6.65 -1.42 15.86
C SER A 83 -6.06 -2.83 15.86
N MET A 84 -5.23 -3.18 16.85
CA MET A 84 -4.71 -4.54 17.01
C MET A 84 -5.82 -5.58 17.24
N ALA A 85 -6.83 -5.23 18.04
CA ALA A 85 -7.99 -6.09 18.28
C ALA A 85 -8.81 -6.31 17.01
N LEU A 86 -9.01 -5.26 16.20
CA LEU A 86 -9.68 -5.33 14.91
C LEU A 86 -8.91 -6.24 13.94
N TYR A 87 -7.60 -6.06 13.78
CA TYR A 87 -6.79 -6.91 12.90
C TYR A 87 -6.85 -8.37 13.32
N LYS A 88 -6.79 -8.65 14.64
CA LYS A 88 -6.93 -10.00 15.18
C LYS A 88 -8.30 -10.60 14.84
N ARG A 89 -9.38 -9.83 14.97
CA ARG A 89 -10.74 -10.28 14.64
C ARG A 89 -10.89 -10.59 13.16
N LEU A 90 -10.39 -9.72 12.30
CA LEU A 90 -10.43 -9.88 10.84
C LEU A 90 -9.40 -10.90 10.33
N LYS A 91 -8.62 -11.53 11.23
CA LYS A 91 -7.54 -12.49 10.91
C LYS A 91 -6.45 -11.91 10.00
N ILE A 92 -6.24 -10.61 10.09
CA ILE A 92 -5.24 -9.87 9.33
C ILE A 92 -3.93 -9.84 10.11
N LYS A 93 -2.81 -10.13 9.43
CA LYS A 93 -1.50 -9.99 10.05
C LYS A 93 -1.25 -8.52 10.35
N CYS A 94 -1.03 -8.20 11.62
CA CYS A 94 -0.70 -6.85 12.05
C CYS A 94 0.58 -6.37 11.33
N PRO A 95 0.52 -5.30 10.51
CA PRO A 95 1.66 -4.83 9.74
C PRO A 95 2.67 -4.05 10.59
N TRP A 96 2.35 -3.81 11.86
CA TRP A 96 3.17 -3.00 12.75
C TRP A 96 4.13 -3.88 13.57
N PRO A 97 5.46 -3.82 13.31
CA PRO A 97 6.45 -4.62 14.02
C PRO A 97 6.61 -4.21 15.49
N GLY A 98 6.41 -2.93 15.82
CA GLY A 98 6.52 -2.36 17.17
C GLY A 98 5.29 -2.56 18.07
N LYS A 99 4.37 -3.47 17.74
CA LYS A 99 3.16 -3.72 18.55
C LYS A 99 3.44 -4.06 20.02
N ALA A 100 4.61 -4.63 20.30
CA ALA A 100 5.09 -4.92 21.64
C ALA A 100 5.34 -3.65 22.47
N ASP A 101 5.53 -2.49 21.82
CA ASP A 101 5.72 -1.21 22.50
C ASP A 101 4.45 -0.72 23.19
N VAL A 102 3.29 -1.24 22.81
CA VAL A 102 1.99 -0.78 23.31
C VAL A 102 1.30 -1.78 24.22
N SER A 103 1.41 -3.08 23.94
CA SER A 103 0.84 -4.13 24.79
C SER A 103 1.84 -4.65 25.84
N ARG A 104 2.42 -3.73 26.65
CA ARG A 104 3.49 -4.07 27.61
C ARG A 104 2.98 -4.56 28.96
N THR A 105 1.80 -4.12 29.38
CA THR A 105 1.27 -4.41 30.72
C THR A 105 0.07 -5.35 30.68
N LYS A 106 -0.21 -6.01 31.81
CA LYS A 106 -1.44 -6.82 31.99
C LYS A 106 -2.71 -6.00 31.73
N LYS A 107 -2.71 -4.71 32.11
CA LYS A 107 -3.82 -3.79 31.84
C LYS A 107 -4.05 -3.60 30.33
N ASP A 108 -2.98 -3.49 29.55
CA ASP A 108 -3.05 -3.30 28.09
C ASP A 108 -3.57 -4.54 27.39
N LEU A 109 -3.15 -5.73 27.83
CA LEU A 109 -3.66 -7.01 27.32
C LEU A 109 -5.14 -7.19 27.65
N ASN A 110 -5.57 -6.86 28.88
CA ASN A 110 -6.98 -6.87 29.26
C ASN A 110 -7.79 -5.89 28.40
N ARG A 111 -7.23 -4.70 28.14
CA ARG A 111 -7.86 -3.70 27.30
C ARG A 111 -8.00 -4.16 25.85
N LEU A 112 -6.96 -4.73 25.26
CA LEU A 112 -7.01 -5.33 23.92
C LEU A 112 -8.07 -6.43 23.84
N ASN A 113 -8.11 -7.33 24.83
CA ASN A 113 -9.11 -8.39 24.89
C ASN A 113 -10.53 -7.83 25.06
N SER A 114 -10.69 -6.73 25.79
CA SER A 114 -11.98 -6.04 25.91
C SER A 114 -12.45 -5.46 24.59
N PHE A 115 -11.56 -4.85 23.79
CA PHE A 115 -11.90 -4.37 22.45
C PHE A 115 -12.26 -5.54 21.52
N TYR A 116 -11.49 -6.63 21.56
CA TYR A 116 -11.77 -7.82 20.78
C TYR A 116 -13.17 -8.40 21.08
N LYS A 117 -13.54 -8.48 22.37
CA LYS A 117 -14.89 -8.88 22.78
C LYS A 117 -15.95 -7.87 22.35
N GLY A 118 -15.69 -6.57 22.50
CA GLY A 118 -16.66 -5.54 22.12
C GLY A 118 -16.97 -5.51 20.62
N PHE A 119 -16.01 -5.83 19.75
CA PHE A 119 -16.30 -6.07 18.34
C PHE A 119 -17.21 -7.30 18.13
N LYS A 120 -17.03 -8.37 18.92
CA LYS A 120 -17.91 -9.56 18.88
C LYS A 120 -19.34 -9.24 19.31
N ASP A 121 -19.46 -8.48 20.38
CA ASP A 121 -20.73 -8.18 21.02
C ASP A 121 -21.38 -6.90 20.46
N LYS A 122 -20.76 -6.25 19.46
CA LYS A 122 -21.20 -4.98 18.86
C LYS A 122 -21.45 -3.87 19.88
N ARG A 123 -20.60 -3.81 20.91
CA ARG A 123 -20.69 -2.80 21.97
C ARG A 123 -19.79 -1.61 21.67
N ASP A 124 -20.35 -0.41 21.84
CA ASP A 124 -19.60 0.84 21.71
C ASP A 124 -18.35 0.86 22.61
N PHE A 125 -17.27 1.38 22.06
CA PHE A 125 -16.00 1.52 22.77
C PHE A 125 -15.89 2.91 23.38
N VAL A 126 -15.64 2.98 24.68
CA VAL A 126 -15.24 4.23 25.33
C VAL A 126 -13.72 4.29 25.33
N THR A 127 -13.11 5.22 24.59
CA THR A 127 -11.65 5.43 24.53
C THR A 127 -11.24 6.68 25.30
N ALA A 128 -10.12 6.60 26.02
CA ALA A 128 -9.62 7.67 26.91
C ALA A 128 -10.67 8.23 27.89
N GLY A 129 -11.72 7.45 28.22
CA GLY A 129 -12.80 7.85 29.13
C GLY A 129 -13.86 8.78 28.52
N THR A 130 -13.71 9.23 27.27
CA THR A 130 -14.55 10.30 26.71
C THR A 130 -15.16 9.95 25.36
N TYR A 131 -14.40 9.34 24.44
CA TYR A 131 -14.85 9.17 23.06
C TYR A 131 -15.55 7.82 22.88
N ARG A 132 -16.81 7.85 22.44
CA ARG A 132 -17.58 6.67 22.08
C ARG A 132 -17.38 6.37 20.60
N LEU A 133 -16.83 5.20 20.30
CA LEU A 133 -16.56 4.73 18.93
C LEU A 133 -17.45 3.53 18.63
N ASN A 134 -18.07 3.52 17.45
CA ASN A 134 -18.98 2.45 17.05
C ASN A 134 -18.20 1.29 16.38
N PRO A 135 -18.28 0.06 16.92
CA PRO A 135 -17.54 -1.09 16.38
C PRO A 135 -17.92 -1.46 14.96
N GLU A 136 -19.20 -1.36 14.60
CA GLU A 136 -19.70 -1.71 13.27
C GLU A 136 -19.18 -0.74 12.23
N ARG A 137 -19.19 0.55 12.54
CA ARG A 137 -18.66 1.60 11.64
C ARG A 137 -17.16 1.44 11.42
N ILE A 138 -16.41 1.12 12.48
CA ILE A 138 -14.97 0.83 12.38
C ILE A 138 -14.72 -0.37 11.45
N GLU A 139 -15.48 -1.46 11.63
CA GLU A 139 -15.39 -2.65 10.77
C GLU A 139 -15.76 -2.34 9.32
N GLU A 140 -16.84 -1.59 9.09
CA GLU A 140 -17.30 -1.18 7.77
C GLU A 140 -16.26 -0.33 7.04
N ILE A 141 -15.73 0.71 7.69
CA ILE A 141 -14.65 1.55 7.12
C ILE A 141 -13.45 0.69 6.73
N PHE A 142 -13.07 -0.26 7.58
CA PHE A 142 -11.92 -1.12 7.31
C PHE A 142 -12.19 -2.11 6.17
N ASN A 143 -13.38 -2.73 6.12
CA ASN A 143 -13.76 -3.66 5.06
C ASN A 143 -13.88 -2.95 3.71
N ASN A 144 -14.50 -1.77 3.66
CA ASN A 144 -14.58 -0.95 2.46
C ASN A 144 -13.18 -0.59 1.93
N TYR A 145 -12.27 -0.23 2.84
CA TYR A 145 -10.87 -0.01 2.50
C TYR A 145 -10.21 -1.25 1.89
N LEU A 146 -10.40 -2.44 2.47
CA LEU A 146 -9.83 -3.67 1.93
C LEU A 146 -10.37 -3.97 0.52
N SER A 147 -11.69 -3.89 0.32
CA SER A 147 -12.33 -4.11 -0.98
C SER A 147 -11.86 -3.12 -2.05
N GLU A 148 -11.65 -1.85 -1.69
CA GLU A 148 -11.04 -0.87 -2.58
C GLU A 148 -9.54 -1.11 -2.81
N SER A 149 -8.83 -1.61 -1.81
CA SER A 149 -7.39 -1.89 -1.93
C SER A 149 -7.12 -3.10 -2.81
N ASP A 150 -7.98 -4.12 -2.80
CA ASP A 150 -7.87 -5.29 -3.69
C ASP A 150 -8.15 -4.89 -5.15
N SER A 151 -9.16 -4.04 -5.40
CA SER A 151 -9.44 -3.52 -6.74
C SER A 151 -8.34 -2.56 -7.25
N LYS A 152 -7.79 -1.69 -6.39
CA LYS A 152 -6.64 -0.82 -6.71
C LYS A 152 -5.33 -1.61 -6.82
N ALA A 153 -5.15 -2.71 -6.10
CA ALA A 153 -3.98 -3.58 -6.20
C ALA A 153 -3.97 -4.34 -7.52
N VAL A 154 -5.13 -4.76 -8.03
CA VAL A 154 -5.25 -5.34 -9.37
C VAL A 154 -4.92 -4.31 -10.45
N ASP A 155 -5.45 -3.07 -10.37
CA ASP A 155 -5.19 -2.02 -11.36
C ASP A 155 -3.73 -1.50 -11.31
N SER A 156 -3.18 -1.30 -10.11
CA SER A 156 -1.78 -0.85 -9.93
C SER A 156 -0.76 -1.95 -10.26
N ARG A 157 -1.07 -3.23 -9.97
CA ARG A 157 -0.23 -4.36 -10.38
C ARG A 157 -0.29 -4.57 -11.89
N GLN A 158 -1.44 -4.42 -12.54
CA GLN A 158 -1.53 -4.44 -14.00
C GLN A 158 -0.77 -3.26 -14.63
N LYS A 159 -0.87 -2.05 -14.08
CA LYS A 159 -0.09 -0.89 -14.54
C LYS A 159 1.41 -1.09 -14.32
N TYR A 160 1.82 -1.61 -13.16
CA TYR A 160 3.22 -1.86 -12.84
C TYR A 160 3.80 -3.03 -13.62
N GLU A 161 3.05 -4.11 -13.83
CA GLU A 161 3.44 -5.25 -14.68
C GLU A 161 3.53 -4.81 -16.14
N ARG A 162 2.62 -3.94 -16.62
CA ARG A 162 2.68 -3.38 -17.97
C ARG A 162 3.88 -2.46 -18.17
N LEU A 163 4.16 -1.57 -17.21
CA LEU A 163 5.34 -0.70 -17.23
C LEU A 163 6.65 -1.49 -17.05
N SER A 164 6.66 -2.53 -16.21
CA SER A 164 7.80 -3.42 -16.00
C SER A 164 8.06 -4.31 -17.22
N LEU A 165 7.00 -4.79 -17.88
CA LEU A 165 7.09 -5.57 -19.11
C LEU A 165 7.56 -4.69 -20.26
N GLU A 166 7.02 -3.49 -20.41
CA GLU A 166 7.42 -2.55 -21.45
C GLU A 166 8.89 -2.12 -21.28
N TYR A 167 9.32 -1.89 -20.04
CA TYR A 167 10.73 -1.65 -19.73
C TYR A 167 11.61 -2.84 -20.09
N ALA A 168 11.27 -4.05 -19.63
CA ALA A 168 12.02 -5.27 -19.94
C ALA A 168 12.07 -5.57 -21.44
N GLN A 169 10.98 -5.36 -22.16
CA GLN A 169 10.93 -5.48 -23.62
C GLN A 169 11.86 -4.47 -24.29
N SER A 170 11.94 -3.24 -23.78
CA SER A 170 12.79 -2.20 -24.35
C SER A 170 14.28 -2.44 -24.14
N GLN A 171 14.67 -3.23 -23.12
CA GLN A 171 16.06 -3.67 -22.93
C GLN A 171 16.51 -4.70 -23.99
N ILE A 172 15.58 -5.43 -24.59
CA ILE A 172 15.88 -6.57 -25.47
C ILE A 172 15.50 -6.28 -26.92
N PHE A 173 14.44 -5.51 -27.13
CA PHE A 173 13.84 -5.25 -28.43
C PHE A 173 13.87 -3.76 -28.77
N SER A 174 14.37 -3.45 -29.98
CA SER A 174 14.16 -2.12 -30.58
C SER A 174 12.66 -1.86 -30.83
N PRO A 175 12.22 -0.60 -31.03
CA PRO A 175 10.81 -0.28 -31.29
C PRO A 175 10.17 -1.12 -32.40
N LYS A 176 10.87 -1.32 -33.54
CA LYS A 176 10.36 -2.14 -34.64
C LYS A 176 10.25 -3.62 -34.27
N GLN A 177 11.15 -4.13 -33.44
CA GLN A 177 11.10 -5.53 -32.98
C GLN A 177 9.93 -5.76 -32.00
N LYS A 178 9.62 -4.78 -31.14
CA LYS A 178 8.45 -4.81 -30.26
C LYS A 178 7.14 -4.85 -31.05
N GLU A 179 7.04 -4.03 -32.10
CA GLU A 179 5.88 -4.05 -33.01
C GLU A 179 5.67 -5.43 -33.64
N LEU A 180 6.74 -6.05 -34.15
CA LEU A 180 6.65 -7.38 -34.77
C LEU A 180 6.35 -8.50 -33.76
N PHE A 181 6.87 -8.38 -32.54
CA PHE A 181 6.55 -9.27 -31.44
C PHE A 181 5.05 -9.18 -31.09
N ALA A 182 4.52 -7.97 -30.95
CA ALA A 182 3.11 -7.72 -30.66
C ALA A 182 2.19 -8.23 -31.79
N LYS A 183 2.51 -7.91 -33.05
CA LYS A 183 1.80 -8.46 -34.23
C LYS A 183 1.73 -9.97 -34.19
N LYS A 184 2.84 -10.64 -33.84
CA LYS A 184 2.87 -12.10 -33.78
C LYS A 184 2.08 -12.67 -32.60
N LEU A 185 2.13 -12.00 -31.44
CA LEU A 185 1.37 -12.37 -30.23
C LEU A 185 -0.14 -12.23 -30.46
N ASN A 186 -0.57 -11.21 -31.19
CA ASN A 186 -1.97 -10.93 -31.53
C ASN A 186 -2.50 -11.74 -32.73
N GLY A 187 -1.67 -12.57 -33.36
CA GLY A 187 -2.06 -13.35 -34.55
C GLY A 187 -2.18 -12.55 -35.85
N GLU A 188 -1.62 -11.33 -35.90
CA GLU A 188 -1.67 -10.46 -37.07
C GLU A 188 -0.76 -10.97 -38.22
N LYS A 189 -1.14 -10.66 -39.46
CA LYS A 189 -0.36 -11.04 -40.65
C LYS A 189 0.87 -10.16 -40.79
N LEU A 190 2.05 -10.78 -40.71
CA LEU A 190 3.32 -10.14 -41.08
C LEU A 190 3.48 -10.12 -42.60
N SER A 191 3.90 -8.98 -43.15
CA SER A 191 4.32 -8.83 -44.56
C SER A 191 5.59 -9.64 -44.88
N LYS A 192 5.95 -9.74 -46.17
CA LYS A 192 7.11 -10.55 -46.62
C LYS A 192 8.42 -10.10 -45.94
N THR A 193 8.68 -8.79 -45.91
CA THR A 193 9.87 -8.20 -45.30
C THR A 193 9.85 -8.33 -43.78
N GLU A 194 8.70 -8.15 -43.14
CA GLU A 194 8.53 -8.32 -41.71
C GLU A 194 8.74 -9.77 -41.25
N ARG A 195 8.29 -10.76 -42.05
CA ARG A 195 8.54 -12.19 -41.77
C ARG A 195 10.02 -12.54 -41.83
N GLU A 196 10.73 -12.00 -42.81
CA GLU A 196 12.17 -12.21 -42.95
C GLU A 196 12.91 -11.59 -41.77
N TYR A 197 12.61 -10.33 -41.44
CA TYR A 197 13.21 -9.64 -40.30
C TYR A 197 12.89 -10.32 -38.96
N PHE A 198 11.63 -10.74 -38.77
CA PHE A 198 11.22 -11.51 -37.59
C PHE A 198 12.02 -12.80 -37.47
N SER A 199 12.15 -13.56 -38.56
CA SER A 199 12.85 -14.86 -38.54
C SER A 199 14.35 -14.72 -38.29
N ARG A 200 15.00 -13.70 -38.88
CA ARG A 200 16.46 -13.50 -38.75
C ARG A 200 16.87 -12.92 -37.40
N VAL A 201 16.08 -11.99 -36.86
CA VAL A 201 16.49 -11.16 -35.71
C VAL A 201 15.62 -11.42 -34.48
N VAL A 202 14.30 -11.31 -34.60
CA VAL A 202 13.39 -11.34 -33.44
C VAL A 202 13.27 -12.76 -32.88
N LYS A 203 13.14 -13.78 -33.75
CA LYS A 203 12.92 -15.18 -33.36
C LYS A 203 14.02 -15.70 -32.44
N LYS A 204 15.29 -15.42 -32.73
CA LYS A 204 16.43 -15.85 -31.90
C LYS A 204 16.34 -15.31 -30.47
N LYS A 205 15.96 -14.04 -30.31
CA LYS A 205 15.77 -13.40 -29.00
C LYS A 205 14.60 -14.01 -28.23
N ILE A 206 13.48 -14.26 -28.90
CA ILE A 206 12.31 -14.93 -28.28
C ILE A 206 12.69 -16.35 -27.84
N THR A 207 13.37 -17.11 -28.69
CA THR A 207 13.81 -18.47 -28.37
C THR A 207 14.75 -18.50 -27.17
N ALA A 208 15.68 -17.54 -27.09
CA ALA A 208 16.54 -17.39 -25.91
C ALA A 208 15.74 -17.06 -24.64
N LEU A 209 14.78 -16.13 -24.73
CA LEU A 209 13.92 -15.77 -23.60
C LEU A 209 13.00 -16.91 -23.14
N ALA A 210 12.61 -17.79 -24.08
CA ALA A 210 11.80 -18.96 -23.79
C ALA A 210 12.60 -20.13 -23.19
N ASN A 211 13.94 -20.04 -23.15
CA ASN A 211 14.77 -21.09 -22.57
C ASN A 211 14.75 -21.00 -21.02
N PRO A 212 14.24 -22.03 -20.32
CA PRO A 212 14.07 -22.00 -18.87
C PRO A 212 15.41 -22.03 -18.11
N GLU A 213 16.43 -22.71 -18.64
CA GLU A 213 17.75 -22.79 -18.02
C GLU A 213 18.46 -21.44 -18.06
N LEU A 214 18.44 -20.77 -19.22
CA LEU A 214 19.00 -19.42 -19.37
C LEU A 214 18.30 -18.42 -18.44
N HIS A 215 16.97 -18.53 -18.30
CA HIS A 215 16.21 -17.72 -17.35
C HIS A 215 16.65 -17.96 -15.90
N GLN A 216 16.88 -19.23 -15.51
CA GLN A 216 17.36 -19.58 -14.18
C GLN A 216 18.78 -19.04 -13.92
N MET A 217 19.68 -19.12 -14.92
CA MET A 217 21.04 -18.57 -14.83
C MET A 217 21.01 -17.05 -14.62
N ALA A 218 20.22 -16.32 -15.43
CA ALA A 218 20.08 -14.87 -15.29
C ALA A 218 19.60 -14.46 -13.89
N ARG A 219 18.62 -15.20 -13.32
CA ARG A 219 18.13 -14.96 -11.95
C ARG A 219 19.18 -15.24 -10.88
N LYS A 220 20.07 -16.21 -11.08
CA LYS A 220 21.16 -16.50 -10.12
C LYS A 220 22.21 -15.40 -10.12
N VAL A 221 22.57 -14.87 -11.29
CA VAL A 221 23.55 -13.77 -11.43
C VAL A 221 23.04 -12.48 -10.80
N LEU A 222 21.76 -12.14 -10.96
CA LEU A 222 21.17 -10.91 -10.39
C LEU A 222 20.89 -10.96 -8.88
N LYS A 223 21.07 -12.12 -8.23
CA LYS A 223 20.86 -12.30 -6.78
C LYS A 223 22.13 -12.05 -5.95
N TYR A 224 23.24 -11.68 -6.59
CA TYR A 224 24.50 -11.31 -5.96
C TYR A 224 24.85 -9.86 -6.30
#